data_AF-A0A7X7GEU5-F1
#
_entry.id   AF-A0A7X7GEU5-F1
#
_cell.length_a   1.000
_cell.length_b   1.000
_cell.length_c   1.000
_cell.angle_alpha   90.00
_cell.angle_beta   90.00
_cell.angle_gamma   90.00
#
_symmetry.space_group_name_H-M   'P 1'
#
loop_
_entity.id
_entity.type
_entity.pdbx_description
1 polymer ?
#
loop_
_entity_poly.entity_id
_entity_poly.type
_entity_poly.pdbx_seq_one_letter_code
_entity_poly.pdbx_strand_id
1 'polypeptide(L)'
;MSTLWFVDTPDPAAVLGNAESPDGDAALAVAQRLHPNMDLAPTGVVPLSQAAGVTDDVLYVGAFPGLVVVCHKDLTPTTPTTTPWRSAIDSATTYLVASRPEDAWGAFAVWEGDTLRRSFSAAPATILEDSGIPLVWERPYWAGEFPLQHPPGALPDPQSLPFHPQQFAEAANREWLGFRYTGARSEGELNPTSIGLLGFTVHPPGQAPRPNPPTTDASAARDSAAAAPATGAVKRTFLDRIRRKTR
;
A
#
# COMPACT_ATOMS: atom_id res chain seq x y z
N MET A 1 3.72 -9.40 -5.05
CA MET A 1 3.25 -8.02 -4.83
C MET A 1 3.58 -7.56 -3.42
N SER A 2 3.69 -6.25 -3.16
CA SER A 2 3.68 -5.72 -1.80
C SER A 2 3.11 -4.30 -1.71
N THR A 3 2.36 -4.05 -0.64
CA THR A 3 1.81 -2.75 -0.27
C THR A 3 1.81 -2.53 1.24
N LEU A 4 2.18 -1.31 1.65
CA LEU A 4 2.03 -0.81 3.01
C LEU A 4 1.00 0.34 2.99
N TRP A 5 -0.03 0.22 3.81
CA TRP A 5 -1.15 1.16 3.90
C TRP A 5 -1.17 1.86 5.25
N PHE A 6 -1.40 3.16 5.23
CA PHE A 6 -1.63 3.99 6.41
C PHE A 6 -3.05 4.52 6.32
N VAL A 7 -3.89 4.14 7.28
CA VAL A 7 -5.35 4.31 7.23
C VAL A 7 -5.82 5.13 8.43
N ASP A 8 -6.51 6.21 8.13
CA ASP A 8 -7.13 7.14 9.09
C ASP A 8 -8.59 7.43 8.70
N THR A 9 -9.22 6.46 8.04
CA THR A 9 -10.61 6.49 7.57
C THR A 9 -11.30 5.19 7.98
N PRO A 10 -12.59 5.21 8.38
CA PRO A 10 -13.33 4.00 8.69
C PRO A 10 -13.74 3.20 7.44
N ASP A 11 -13.69 3.80 6.25
CA ASP A 11 -14.09 3.15 4.99
C ASP A 11 -13.05 3.45 3.89
N PRO A 12 -11.90 2.74 3.89
CA PRO A 12 -10.88 2.91 2.87
C PRO A 12 -11.36 2.50 1.47
N ALA A 13 -12.28 1.52 1.38
CA ALA A 13 -12.80 1.07 0.10
C ALA A 13 -13.63 2.17 -0.59
N ALA A 14 -14.50 2.88 0.15
CA ALA A 14 -15.23 4.01 -0.40
C ALA A 14 -14.29 5.16 -0.83
N VAL A 15 -13.22 5.43 -0.08
CA VAL A 15 -12.22 6.44 -0.47
C VAL A 15 -11.56 6.06 -1.80
N LEU A 16 -11.10 4.83 -1.93
CA LEU A 16 -10.45 4.33 -3.15
C LEU A 16 -11.42 4.28 -4.34
N GLY A 17 -12.68 3.90 -4.12
CA GLY A 17 -13.69 3.82 -5.17
C GLY A 17 -14.09 5.18 -5.75
N ASN A 18 -13.90 6.27 -5.00
CA ASN A 18 -14.20 7.63 -5.43
C ASN A 18 -12.95 8.44 -5.83
N ALA A 19 -11.76 7.83 -5.77
CA ALA A 19 -10.51 8.52 -6.06
C ALA A 19 -10.29 8.69 -7.57
N GLU A 20 -10.26 9.94 -8.05
CA GLU A 20 -9.93 10.24 -9.45
C GLU A 20 -8.42 10.16 -9.73
N SER A 21 -7.61 10.74 -8.84
CA SER A 21 -6.14 10.76 -8.96
C SER A 21 -5.46 10.94 -7.59
N PRO A 22 -4.24 10.43 -7.37
CA PRO A 22 -3.52 10.65 -6.11
C PRO A 22 -3.11 12.12 -5.94
N ASP A 23 -3.07 12.59 -4.69
CA ASP A 23 -2.55 13.90 -4.32
C ASP A 23 -1.03 13.93 -4.46
N GLY A 24 -0.51 14.57 -5.53
CA GLY A 24 0.91 14.57 -5.87
C GLY A 24 1.81 15.22 -4.81
N ASP A 25 1.36 16.32 -4.21
CA ASP A 25 2.13 17.03 -3.17
C ASP A 25 2.21 16.22 -1.88
N ALA A 26 1.10 15.57 -1.49
CA ALA A 26 1.10 14.68 -0.34
C ALA A 26 1.93 13.42 -0.61
N ALA A 27 1.86 12.85 -1.81
CA ALA A 27 2.68 11.70 -2.22
C ALA A 27 4.18 12.02 -2.16
N LEU A 28 4.58 13.21 -2.66
CA LEU A 28 5.97 13.67 -2.57
C LEU A 28 6.41 13.88 -1.12
N ALA A 29 5.56 14.45 -0.27
CA ALA A 29 5.87 14.64 1.16
C ALA A 29 6.07 13.29 1.88
N VAL A 30 5.25 12.28 1.56
CA VAL A 30 5.45 10.90 2.04
C VAL A 30 6.79 10.36 1.56
N ALA A 31 7.08 10.44 0.26
CA ALA A 31 8.32 9.94 -0.31
C ALA A 31 9.55 10.58 0.36
N GLN A 32 9.53 11.89 0.58
CA GLN A 32 10.59 12.61 1.32
C GLN A 32 10.73 12.12 2.76
N ARG A 33 9.64 11.74 3.42
CA ARG A 33 9.68 11.21 4.78
C ARG A 33 10.26 9.81 4.87
N LEU A 34 10.02 8.98 3.84
CA LEU A 34 10.59 7.64 3.73
C LEU A 34 12.08 7.67 3.37
N HIS A 35 12.52 8.69 2.63
CA HIS A 35 13.91 8.89 2.23
C HIS A 35 14.39 10.33 2.54
N PRO A 36 14.58 10.71 3.82
CA PRO A 36 14.83 12.09 4.25
C PRO A 36 16.13 12.72 3.71
N ASN A 37 17.06 11.90 3.22
CA ASN A 37 18.38 12.32 2.76
C ASN A 37 18.65 11.93 1.29
N MET A 38 17.60 11.72 0.49
CA MET A 38 17.74 11.35 -0.92
C MET A 38 17.04 12.37 -1.80
N ASP A 39 17.52 12.52 -3.03
CA ASP A 39 16.82 13.29 -4.04
C ASP A 39 15.77 12.40 -4.71
N LEU A 40 14.57 12.94 -4.88
CA LEU A 40 13.43 12.22 -5.45
C LEU A 40 13.03 12.85 -6.77
N ALA A 41 13.01 12.05 -7.84
CA ALA A 41 12.55 12.49 -9.15
C ALA A 41 11.25 11.75 -9.52
N PRO A 42 10.13 12.48 -9.75
CA PRO A 42 8.86 11.86 -10.11
C PRO A 42 8.94 11.25 -11.51
N THR A 43 8.34 10.06 -11.70
CA THR A 43 8.35 9.34 -12.99
C THR A 43 6.99 9.36 -13.70
N GLY A 44 5.90 9.50 -12.96
CA GLY A 44 4.53 9.50 -13.48
C GLY A 44 3.58 8.69 -12.63
N VAL A 45 2.29 8.74 -12.97
CA VAL A 45 1.24 7.97 -12.30
C VAL A 45 1.08 6.62 -13.00
N VAL A 46 1.08 5.54 -12.23
CA VAL A 46 0.83 4.17 -12.72
C VAL A 46 -0.29 3.50 -11.92
N PRO A 47 -0.98 2.49 -12.47
CA PRO A 47 -1.97 1.73 -11.72
C PRO A 47 -1.38 0.98 -10.53
N LEU A 48 -2.16 0.85 -9.44
CA LEU A 48 -1.78 0.10 -8.24
C LEU A 48 -1.44 -1.36 -8.56
N SER A 49 -2.16 -1.99 -9.48
CA SER A 49 -1.86 -3.36 -9.93
C SER A 49 -0.45 -3.51 -10.50
N GLN A 50 0.07 -2.47 -11.15
CA GLN A 50 1.42 -2.43 -11.68
C GLN A 50 2.42 -2.06 -10.57
N ALA A 51 2.15 -1.00 -9.80
CA ALA A 51 3.02 -0.54 -8.72
C ALA A 51 3.27 -1.61 -7.66
N ALA A 52 2.24 -2.38 -7.28
CA ALA A 52 2.34 -3.43 -6.28
C ALA A 52 3.21 -4.61 -6.73
N GLY A 53 3.41 -4.81 -8.04
CA GLY A 53 4.27 -5.87 -8.58
C GLY A 53 5.76 -5.67 -8.29
N VAL A 54 6.14 -4.46 -7.85
CA VAL A 54 7.49 -3.94 -7.54
C VAL A 54 8.67 -4.78 -8.03
N THR A 55 9.25 -4.39 -9.17
CA THR A 55 10.47 -4.99 -9.72
C THR A 55 11.63 -4.01 -9.99
N ASP A 56 11.57 -2.78 -9.47
CA ASP A 56 12.60 -1.74 -9.71
C ASP A 56 12.86 -0.89 -8.45
N ASP A 57 13.96 -0.12 -8.43
CA ASP A 57 14.32 0.89 -7.39
C ASP A 57 13.42 2.15 -7.46
N VAL A 58 12.10 1.95 -7.58
CA VAL A 58 11.10 3.01 -7.64
C VAL A 58 10.18 2.88 -6.43
N LEU A 59 10.02 4.00 -5.71
CA LEU A 59 9.04 4.14 -4.66
C LEU A 59 7.72 4.62 -5.27
N TYR A 60 6.64 3.87 -5.13
CA TYR A 60 5.32 4.31 -5.54
C TYR A 60 4.50 4.73 -4.34
N VAL A 61 3.84 5.88 -4.43
CA VAL A 61 2.99 6.42 -3.36
C VAL A 61 1.65 6.86 -3.92
N GLY A 62 0.57 6.42 -3.29
CA GLY A 62 -0.78 6.94 -3.52
C GLY A 62 -1.25 7.64 -2.25
N ALA A 63 -1.65 8.90 -2.37
CA ALA A 63 -2.17 9.68 -1.24
C ALA A 63 -3.60 10.13 -1.54
N PHE A 64 -4.52 9.76 -0.66
CA PHE A 64 -5.96 9.98 -0.77
C PHE A 64 -6.50 10.50 0.58
N PRO A 65 -7.73 11.05 0.63
CA PRO A 65 -8.32 11.51 1.88
C PRO A 65 -8.35 10.41 2.95
N GLY A 66 -7.52 10.54 3.99
CA GLY A 66 -7.46 9.58 5.10
C GLY A 66 -6.73 8.27 4.78
N LEU A 67 -6.05 8.16 3.63
CA LEU A 67 -5.45 6.91 3.18
C LEU A 67 -4.16 7.17 2.40
N VAL A 68 -3.08 6.47 2.76
CA VAL A 68 -1.84 6.44 1.97
C VAL A 68 -1.45 5.00 1.70
N VAL A 69 -1.00 4.72 0.47
CA VAL A 69 -0.38 3.45 0.07
C VAL A 69 1.05 3.69 -0.38
N VAL A 70 1.94 2.77 -0.03
CA VAL A 70 3.33 2.73 -0.43
C VAL A 70 3.65 1.36 -1.02
N CYS A 71 4.25 1.33 -2.21
CA CYS A 71 4.82 0.13 -2.81
C CYS A 71 6.33 0.30 -2.98
N HIS A 72 7.10 -0.68 -2.52
CA HIS A 72 8.56 -0.72 -2.64
C HIS A 72 9.07 -2.16 -2.49
N LYS A 73 10.24 -2.45 -3.06
CA LYS A 73 10.81 -3.82 -3.07
C LYS A 73 11.13 -4.34 -1.66
N ASP A 74 11.46 -3.42 -0.74
CA ASP A 74 11.80 -3.77 0.65
C ASP A 74 10.56 -4.11 1.51
N LEU A 75 9.35 -4.01 0.95
CA LEU A 75 8.10 -4.33 1.64
C LEU A 75 7.70 -5.80 1.47
N THR A 76 8.58 -6.71 1.05
CA THR A 76 8.32 -8.16 1.03
C THR A 76 9.07 -8.92 2.14
N PRO A 77 9.02 -8.51 3.43
CA PRO A 77 9.72 -9.24 4.48
C PRO A 77 9.05 -10.59 4.72
N THR A 78 9.85 -11.64 4.92
CA THR A 78 9.36 -12.94 5.40
C THR A 78 8.74 -12.85 6.80
N THR A 79 9.10 -11.81 7.56
CA THR A 79 8.65 -11.54 8.93
C THR A 79 7.95 -10.18 8.95
N PRO A 80 6.63 -10.09 8.70
CA PRO A 80 5.90 -8.82 8.64
C PRO A 80 6.10 -7.90 9.85
N THR A 81 6.37 -8.41 11.05
CA THR A 81 6.65 -7.55 12.21
C THR A 81 7.91 -6.69 12.07
N THR A 82 8.85 -7.08 11.20
CA THR A 82 10.07 -6.31 10.94
C THR A 82 9.92 -5.31 9.80
N THR A 83 8.70 -5.09 9.30
CA THR A 83 8.44 -4.21 8.15
C THR A 83 8.99 -2.80 8.38
N PRO A 84 9.80 -2.27 7.44
CA PRO A 84 10.29 -0.91 7.51
C PRO A 84 9.14 0.09 7.32
N TRP A 85 9.35 1.32 7.77
CA TRP A 85 8.42 2.44 7.55
C TRP A 85 6.99 2.29 8.11
N ARG A 86 6.64 1.18 8.79
CA ARG A 86 5.30 0.97 9.36
C ARG A 86 4.79 2.09 10.29
N SER A 87 5.72 2.85 10.89
CA SER A 87 5.46 4.01 11.75
C SER A 87 5.90 5.34 11.14
N ALA A 88 6.21 5.36 9.83
CA ALA A 88 6.65 6.57 9.15
C ALA A 88 5.54 7.63 9.08
N ILE A 89 4.28 7.20 9.01
CA ILE A 89 3.11 8.08 9.00
C ILE A 89 2.24 7.72 10.21
N ASP A 90 1.92 8.74 11.01
CA ASP A 90 0.94 8.61 12.10
C ASP A 90 -0.45 8.36 11.51
N SER A 91 -0.97 7.16 11.73
CA SER A 91 -2.28 6.71 11.25
C SER A 91 -2.96 5.81 12.29
N ALA A 92 -4.29 5.74 12.24
CA ALA A 92 -5.04 4.89 13.17
C ALA A 92 -4.74 3.41 12.96
N THR A 93 -4.57 2.98 11.71
CA THR A 93 -4.30 1.60 11.35
C THR A 93 -3.29 1.50 10.22
N THR A 94 -2.29 0.63 10.37
CA THR A 94 -1.32 0.30 9.33
C THR A 94 -1.55 -1.12 8.85
N TYR A 95 -1.62 -1.34 7.54
CA TYR A 95 -1.70 -2.68 6.94
C TYR A 95 -0.48 -2.96 6.08
N LEU A 96 0.12 -4.13 6.24
CA LEU A 96 1.01 -4.74 5.25
C LEU A 96 0.25 -5.86 4.55
N VAL A 97 0.34 -5.91 3.23
CA VAL A 97 0.01 -7.11 2.46
C VAL A 97 1.11 -7.35 1.45
N ALA A 98 1.66 -8.56 1.46
CA ALA A 98 2.67 -8.99 0.52
C ALA A 98 2.39 -10.43 0.05
N SER A 99 2.79 -10.74 -1.18
CA SER A 99 2.71 -12.09 -1.70
C SER A 99 3.74 -12.32 -2.80
N ARG A 100 3.99 -13.58 -3.10
CA ARG A 100 4.94 -13.99 -4.12
C ARG A 100 4.37 -15.21 -4.85
N PRO A 101 3.85 -15.04 -6.07
CA PRO A 101 3.16 -16.12 -6.79
C PRO A 101 4.08 -17.32 -7.11
N GLU A 102 5.36 -17.09 -7.36
CA GLU A 102 6.31 -18.12 -7.79
C GLU A 102 6.53 -19.24 -6.78
N ASP A 103 6.33 -18.97 -5.49
CA ASP A 103 6.42 -19.95 -4.41
C ASP A 103 5.17 -19.99 -3.52
N ALA A 104 4.06 -19.43 -4.01
CA ALA A 104 2.77 -19.37 -3.33
C ALA A 104 2.80 -18.70 -1.94
N TRP A 105 3.87 -17.95 -1.64
CA TRP A 105 4.04 -17.26 -0.36
C TRP A 105 3.05 -16.09 -0.23
N GLY A 106 2.53 -15.91 0.98
CA GLY A 106 1.66 -14.80 1.33
C GLY A 106 1.91 -14.35 2.75
N ALA A 107 1.82 -13.04 2.95
CA ALA A 107 1.97 -12.42 4.25
C ALA A 107 1.11 -11.18 4.40
N PHE A 108 0.69 -10.92 5.63
CA PHE A 108 -0.01 -9.71 6.02
C PHE A 108 0.29 -9.34 7.46
N ALA A 109 0.11 -8.08 7.79
CA ALA A 109 0.07 -7.64 9.17
C ALA A 109 -0.80 -6.40 9.32
N VAL A 110 -1.37 -6.25 10.51
CA VAL A 110 -2.15 -5.09 10.92
C VAL A 110 -1.66 -4.58 12.27
N TRP A 111 -1.45 -3.27 12.33
CA TRP A 111 -1.17 -2.53 13.56
C TRP A 111 -2.26 -1.48 13.77
N GLU A 112 -2.63 -1.28 15.03
CA GLU A 112 -3.44 -0.14 15.45
C GLU A 112 -2.55 0.82 16.24
N GLY A 113 -2.31 2.00 15.69
CA GLY A 113 -1.16 2.82 16.08
C GLY A 113 0.13 1.99 16.01
N ASP A 114 0.89 1.95 17.11
CA ASP A 114 2.12 1.15 17.23
C ASP A 114 1.89 -0.28 17.76
N THR A 115 0.64 -0.67 18.05
CA THR A 115 0.33 -1.98 18.64
C THR A 115 0.05 -3.00 17.55
N LEU A 116 0.83 -4.08 17.51
CA LEU A 116 0.55 -5.22 16.63
C LEU A 116 -0.77 -5.88 17.03
N ARG A 117 -1.68 -6.03 16.06
CA ARG A 117 -2.93 -6.78 16.25
C ARG A 117 -2.83 -8.20 15.71
N ARG A 118 -2.31 -8.35 14.50
CA ARG A 118 -2.20 -9.62 13.79
C ARG A 118 -1.05 -9.54 12.78
N SER A 119 -0.26 -10.60 12.68
CA SER A 119 0.78 -10.77 11.67
C SER A 119 0.86 -12.24 11.28
N PHE A 120 0.85 -12.51 9.97
CA PHE A 120 0.94 -13.85 9.42
C PHE A 120 1.83 -13.86 8.18
N SER A 121 2.65 -14.88 8.03
CA SER A 121 3.49 -15.12 6.86
C SER A 121 3.72 -16.60 6.69
N ALA A 122 3.47 -17.13 5.49
CA ALA A 122 3.66 -18.55 5.23
C ALA A 122 3.94 -18.86 3.76
N ALA A 123 4.66 -19.95 3.56
CA ALA A 123 4.69 -20.73 2.32
C ALA A 123 3.79 -21.97 2.50
N PRO A 124 3.41 -22.68 1.41
CA PRO A 124 2.38 -23.74 1.48
C PRO A 124 2.56 -24.79 2.57
N ALA A 125 3.80 -25.14 2.95
CA ALA A 125 4.09 -26.15 3.98
C ALA A 125 4.78 -25.57 5.24
N THR A 126 4.93 -24.24 5.33
CA THR A 126 5.72 -23.62 6.40
C THR A 126 5.13 -22.28 6.82
N ILE A 127 4.77 -22.16 8.10
CA ILE A 127 4.48 -20.88 8.74
C ILE A 127 5.81 -20.23 9.15
N LEU A 128 6.06 -19.02 8.63
CA LEU A 128 7.24 -18.21 8.91
C LEU A 128 6.97 -17.22 10.05
N GLU A 129 5.74 -16.73 10.16
CA GLU A 129 5.28 -15.90 11.25
C GLU A 129 3.79 -16.12 11.50
N ASP A 130 3.40 -16.24 12.76
CA ASP A 130 2.01 -16.29 13.20
C ASP A 130 1.91 -15.63 14.59
N SER A 131 1.67 -14.32 14.59
CA SER A 131 1.62 -13.49 15.79
C SER A 131 0.26 -12.77 15.91
N GLY A 132 -0.17 -12.55 17.16
CA GLY A 132 -1.45 -11.93 17.45
C GLY A 132 -2.62 -12.92 17.42
N ILE A 133 -3.84 -12.41 17.54
CA ILE A 133 -5.06 -13.24 17.59
C ILE A 133 -5.70 -13.27 16.20
N PRO A 134 -5.97 -14.46 15.62
CA PRO A 134 -6.68 -14.57 14.35
C PRO A 134 -7.99 -13.78 14.33
N LEU A 135 -8.21 -13.07 13.23
CA LEU A 135 -9.41 -12.27 13.00
C LEU A 135 -10.55 -13.16 12.48
N VAL A 136 -11.80 -12.72 12.65
CA VAL A 136 -13.00 -13.53 12.33
C VAL A 136 -13.04 -13.97 10.86
N TRP A 137 -12.62 -13.11 9.94
CA TRP A 137 -12.56 -13.41 8.50
C TRP A 137 -11.58 -14.54 8.16
N GLU A 138 -10.62 -14.85 9.04
CA GLU A 138 -9.66 -15.94 8.83
C GLU A 138 -10.29 -17.32 9.01
N ARG A 139 -11.45 -17.41 9.70
CA ARG A 139 -12.05 -18.69 10.11
C ARG A 139 -12.21 -19.71 8.97
N PRO A 140 -12.74 -19.36 7.78
CA PRO A 140 -12.94 -20.35 6.72
C PRO A 140 -11.62 -20.93 6.19
N TYR A 141 -10.53 -20.15 6.24
CA TYR A 141 -9.20 -20.62 5.87
C TYR A 141 -8.72 -21.67 6.87
N TRP A 142 -8.74 -21.35 8.16
CA TRP A 142 -8.36 -22.30 9.21
C TRP A 142 -9.25 -23.55 9.27
N ALA A 143 -10.51 -23.45 8.83
CA ALA A 143 -11.43 -24.58 8.69
C ALA A 143 -11.17 -25.47 7.45
N GLY A 144 -10.26 -25.07 6.55
CA GLY A 144 -9.94 -25.81 5.33
C GLY A 144 -10.94 -25.66 4.20
N GLU A 145 -11.73 -24.58 4.20
CA GLU A 145 -12.70 -24.31 3.12
C GLU A 145 -12.02 -23.81 1.83
N PHE A 146 -10.72 -23.48 1.88
CA PHE A 146 -9.92 -23.00 0.75
C PHE A 146 -8.67 -23.85 0.49
N PRO A 147 -8.78 -25.17 0.28
CA PRO A 147 -7.64 -26.08 0.24
C PRO A 147 -6.69 -25.78 -0.93
N LEU A 148 -5.40 -26.07 -0.69
CA LEU A 148 -4.39 -26.08 -1.75
C LEU A 148 -4.82 -27.00 -2.89
N GLN A 149 -4.69 -26.50 -4.12
CA GLN A 149 -5.00 -27.28 -5.32
C GLN A 149 -3.75 -28.06 -5.73
N HIS A 150 -3.87 -29.39 -5.79
CA HIS A 150 -2.77 -30.27 -6.18
C HIS A 150 -2.99 -30.79 -7.61
N PRO A 151 -1.92 -30.99 -8.41
CA PRO A 151 -2.03 -31.66 -9.70
C PRO A 151 -2.69 -33.05 -9.57
N PRO A 152 -3.43 -33.51 -10.58
CA PRO A 152 -4.02 -34.84 -10.56
C PRO A 152 -2.98 -35.93 -10.29
N GLY A 153 -3.24 -36.79 -9.29
CA GLY A 153 -2.34 -37.89 -8.91
C GLY A 153 -1.20 -37.52 -7.97
N ALA A 154 -1.02 -36.24 -7.63
CA ALA A 154 -0.11 -35.83 -6.57
C ALA A 154 -0.76 -36.06 -5.19
N LEU A 155 -0.03 -36.70 -4.28
CA LEU A 155 -0.43 -36.77 -2.88
C LEU A 155 -0.14 -35.41 -2.21
N PRO A 156 -1.10 -34.83 -1.46
CA PRO A 156 -0.84 -33.62 -0.69
C PRO A 156 0.23 -33.89 0.36
N ASP A 157 1.17 -32.97 0.54
CA ASP A 157 2.14 -33.04 1.63
C ASP A 157 1.38 -32.93 2.97
N PRO A 158 1.52 -33.87 3.91
CA PRO A 158 0.85 -33.81 5.22
C PRO A 158 1.14 -32.55 6.03
N GLN A 159 2.23 -31.84 5.72
CA GLN A 159 2.62 -30.58 6.35
C GLN A 159 2.01 -29.36 5.65
N SER A 160 1.28 -29.55 4.55
CA SER A 160 0.62 -28.48 3.83
C SER A 160 -0.39 -27.77 4.72
N LEU A 161 -0.41 -26.44 4.62
CA LEU A 161 -1.47 -25.63 5.20
C LEU A 161 -2.83 -26.01 4.60
N PRO A 162 -3.92 -25.85 5.36
CA PRO A 162 -5.26 -26.12 4.87
C PRO A 162 -5.74 -25.09 3.83
N PHE A 163 -4.87 -24.15 3.43
CA PHE A 163 -5.15 -23.12 2.45
C PHE A 163 -3.92 -22.61 1.72
N HIS A 164 -4.14 -21.92 0.60
CA HIS A 164 -3.09 -21.25 -0.17
C HIS A 164 -2.65 -19.93 0.50
N PRO A 165 -1.38 -19.77 0.93
CA PRO A 165 -0.96 -18.57 1.67
C PRO A 165 -1.11 -17.26 0.92
N GLN A 166 -0.78 -17.22 -0.38
CA GLN A 166 -1.07 -16.04 -1.21
C GLN A 166 -2.56 -15.67 -1.22
N GLN A 167 -3.46 -16.64 -1.41
CA GLN A 167 -4.91 -16.39 -1.39
C GLN A 167 -5.36 -15.85 -0.04
N PHE A 168 -4.74 -16.30 1.05
CA PHE A 168 -5.03 -15.84 2.40
C PHE A 168 -4.58 -14.38 2.62
N ALA A 169 -3.40 -14.00 2.12
CA ALA A 169 -2.96 -12.60 2.12
C ALA A 169 -3.86 -11.70 1.26
N GLU A 170 -4.34 -12.18 0.11
CA GLU A 170 -5.32 -11.45 -0.70
C GLU A 170 -6.69 -11.32 -0.02
N ALA A 171 -7.10 -12.29 0.78
CA ALA A 171 -8.32 -12.20 1.58
C ALA A 171 -8.21 -11.09 2.63
N ALA A 172 -7.05 -10.95 3.27
CA ALA A 172 -6.78 -9.83 4.17
C ALA A 172 -6.92 -8.49 3.44
N ASN A 173 -6.33 -8.37 2.24
CA ASN A 173 -6.45 -7.18 1.41
C ASN A 173 -7.91 -6.86 1.04
N ARG A 174 -8.69 -7.89 0.71
CA ARG A 174 -10.12 -7.75 0.41
C ARG A 174 -10.89 -7.25 1.61
N GLU A 175 -10.67 -7.85 2.77
CA GLU A 175 -11.36 -7.49 4.01
C GLU A 175 -11.07 -6.04 4.40
N TRP A 176 -9.81 -5.62 4.32
CA TRP A 176 -9.40 -4.30 4.81
C TRP A 176 -9.60 -3.19 3.81
N LEU A 177 -9.48 -3.47 2.50
CA LEU A 177 -9.39 -2.45 1.45
C LEU A 177 -10.39 -2.66 0.31
N GLY A 178 -11.14 -3.76 0.32
CA GLY A 178 -12.23 -4.01 -0.64
C GLY A 178 -11.81 -4.57 -2.00
N PHE A 179 -10.57 -5.07 -2.16
CA PHE A 179 -10.13 -5.66 -3.43
C PHE A 179 -9.07 -6.74 -3.29
N ARG A 180 -8.80 -7.46 -4.40
CA ARG A 180 -7.74 -8.46 -4.55
C ARG A 180 -6.90 -8.14 -5.77
N TYR A 181 -5.65 -8.61 -5.77
CA TYR A 181 -4.72 -8.42 -6.89
C TYR A 181 -4.86 -9.50 -7.96
N THR A 182 -5.23 -10.72 -7.57
CA THR A 182 -5.33 -11.86 -8.50
C THR A 182 -6.71 -12.50 -8.46
N GLY A 183 -6.94 -13.39 -9.43
CA GLY A 183 -8.21 -14.09 -9.61
C GLY A 183 -9.31 -13.24 -10.24
N ALA A 184 -10.47 -13.87 -10.44
CA ALA A 184 -11.66 -13.17 -10.92
C ALA A 184 -12.21 -12.24 -9.83
N ARG A 185 -12.51 -10.99 -10.22
CA ARG A 185 -13.15 -10.02 -9.34
C ARG A 185 -14.58 -10.46 -9.02
N SER A 186 -14.95 -10.37 -7.75
CA SER A 186 -16.33 -10.52 -7.32
C SER A 186 -17.11 -9.22 -7.56
N GLU A 187 -18.43 -9.30 -7.62
CA GLU A 187 -19.29 -8.10 -7.67
C GLU A 187 -19.00 -7.20 -6.46
N GLY A 188 -18.84 -5.89 -6.71
CA GLY A 188 -18.50 -4.90 -5.67
C GLY A 188 -17.02 -4.77 -5.30
N GLU A 189 -16.13 -5.66 -5.78
CA GLU A 189 -14.69 -5.50 -5.54
C GLU A 189 -14.08 -4.36 -6.37
N LEU A 190 -13.26 -3.52 -5.74
CA LEU A 190 -12.58 -2.43 -6.43
C LEU A 190 -11.61 -2.97 -7.47
N ASN A 191 -11.37 -2.16 -8.51
CA ASN A 191 -10.40 -2.49 -9.53
C ASN A 191 -9.03 -1.86 -9.19
N PRO A 192 -8.00 -2.63 -8.83
CA PRO A 192 -6.67 -2.06 -8.58
C PRO A 192 -6.05 -1.38 -9.82
N THR A 193 -6.55 -1.65 -11.03
CA THR A 193 -6.07 -0.95 -12.23
C THR A 193 -6.57 0.50 -12.34
N SER A 194 -7.61 0.88 -11.58
CA SER A 194 -8.15 2.25 -11.59
C SER A 194 -7.58 3.15 -10.49
N ILE A 195 -6.80 2.59 -9.56
CA ILE A 195 -6.18 3.35 -8.46
C ILE A 195 -4.80 3.80 -8.91
N GLY A 196 -4.59 5.10 -9.07
CA GLY A 196 -3.31 5.67 -9.51
C GLY A 196 -2.34 5.94 -8.37
N LEU A 197 -1.06 5.58 -8.54
CA LEU A 197 0.05 5.87 -7.63
C LEU A 197 1.13 6.66 -8.37
N LEU A 198 1.72 7.67 -7.72
CA LEU A 198 2.84 8.44 -8.25
C LEU A 198 4.16 7.73 -7.95
N GLY A 199 4.97 7.49 -8.97
CA GLY A 199 6.31 6.90 -8.84
C GLY A 199 7.40 7.94 -8.60
N PHE A 200 8.39 7.56 -7.79
CA PHE A 200 9.58 8.34 -7.47
C PHE A 200 10.82 7.48 -7.62
N THR A 201 11.77 7.94 -8.44
CA THR A 201 13.13 7.36 -8.45
C THR A 201 13.95 8.01 -7.34
N VAL A 202 14.65 7.17 -6.57
CA VAL A 202 15.42 7.58 -5.40
C VAL A 202 16.89 7.68 -5.79
N HIS A 203 17.46 8.88 -5.69
CA HIS A 203 18.85 9.16 -6.07
C HIS A 203 19.66 9.63 -4.87
N PRO A 204 20.96 9.32 -4.78
CA PRO A 204 21.84 9.97 -3.82
C PRO A 204 21.78 11.51 -4.00
N PRO A 205 21.99 12.29 -2.92
CA PRO A 205 21.98 13.75 -3.01
C PRO A 205 22.87 14.31 -4.12
N GLY A 206 22.32 15.21 -4.92
CA GLY A 206 22.98 15.86 -6.06
C GLY A 206 23.01 15.04 -7.35
N GLN A 207 22.46 13.82 -7.37
CA GLN A 207 22.50 12.93 -8.54
C GLN A 207 21.16 12.78 -9.26
N ALA A 208 20.07 13.35 -8.73
CA ALA A 208 18.80 13.34 -9.44
C ALA A 208 18.92 14.05 -10.79
N PRO A 209 18.26 13.54 -11.85
CA PRO A 209 18.17 14.23 -13.13
C PRO A 209 17.65 15.64 -12.91
N ARG A 210 18.39 16.64 -13.43
CA ARG A 210 17.90 18.02 -13.38
C ARG A 210 16.62 18.10 -14.22
N PRO A 211 15.56 18.76 -13.73
CA PRO A 211 14.43 19.08 -14.58
C PRO A 211 14.96 19.80 -15.81
N ASN A 212 14.60 19.31 -17.00
CA ASN A 212 14.87 20.08 -18.21
C ASN A 212 14.20 21.45 -18.03
N PRO A 213 14.90 22.56 -18.31
CA PRO A 213 14.27 23.87 -18.22
C PRO A 213 13.01 23.87 -19.09
N PRO A 214 11.87 24.37 -18.59
CA PRO A 214 10.65 24.41 -19.37
C PRO A 214 10.93 25.15 -20.68
N THR A 215 10.68 24.49 -21.81
CA THR A 215 10.62 25.17 -23.10
C THR A 215 9.49 26.18 -22.98
N THR A 216 9.84 27.46 -22.98
CA THR A 216 8.88 28.54 -22.76
C THR A 216 8.13 28.74 -24.07
N ASP A 217 6.99 28.07 -24.24
CA ASP A 217 5.93 28.60 -25.08
C ASP A 217 5.05 29.49 -24.19
N ALA A 218 5.29 30.80 -24.33
CA ALA A 218 4.56 31.84 -23.64
C ALA A 218 3.30 32.23 -24.41
N SER A 219 2.19 32.42 -23.66
CA SER A 219 0.95 33.19 -23.95
C SER A 219 -0.29 32.32 -23.71
N ALA A 220 -1.31 32.62 -22.90
CA ALA A 220 -1.76 33.76 -22.08
C ALA A 220 -2.69 33.12 -21.00
N ALA A 221 -3.24 33.75 -19.96
CA ALA A 221 -3.60 35.12 -19.65
C ALA A 221 -3.73 35.27 -18.12
N ARG A 222 -3.71 36.51 -17.66
CA ARG A 222 -3.80 36.94 -16.26
C ARG A 222 -5.24 37.06 -15.75
N ASP A 223 -5.29 37.21 -14.42
CA ASP A 223 -6.29 37.88 -13.57
C ASP A 223 -7.40 37.03 -12.93
N SER A 224 -7.29 36.83 -11.61
CA SER A 224 -8.07 37.58 -10.62
C SER A 224 -7.74 37.14 -9.19
N ALA A 225 -7.64 38.11 -8.28
CA ALA A 225 -7.46 37.94 -6.84
C ALA A 225 -8.80 38.18 -6.10
N ALA A 226 -9.09 37.43 -5.04
CA ALA A 226 -9.95 37.91 -3.94
C ALA A 226 -9.85 37.05 -2.66
N ALA A 227 -9.47 37.74 -1.58
CA ALA A 227 -9.83 37.65 -0.16
C ALA A 227 -10.28 36.34 0.53
N ALA A 228 -9.65 36.12 1.70
CA ALA A 228 -10.01 35.18 2.76
C ALA A 228 -11.27 35.59 3.57
N PRO A 229 -11.81 34.64 4.36
CA PRO A 229 -12.05 34.98 5.76
C PRO A 229 -11.66 33.91 6.79
N ALA A 230 -11.33 34.45 7.97
CA ALA A 230 -11.60 34.01 9.35
C ALA A 230 -11.35 32.57 9.82
N THR A 231 -10.47 32.53 10.82
CA THR A 231 -10.04 31.47 11.73
C THR A 231 -11.19 30.86 12.53
N GLY A 232 -11.54 29.61 12.21
CA GLY A 232 -12.03 28.63 13.18
C GLY A 232 -10.93 27.61 13.44
N ALA A 233 -10.89 26.97 14.62
CA ALA A 233 -9.97 25.85 14.84
C ALA A 233 -10.38 24.66 13.96
N VAL A 234 -9.90 24.65 12.71
CA VAL A 234 -10.13 23.58 11.74
C VAL A 234 -9.45 22.32 12.27
N LYS A 235 -10.21 21.26 12.52
CA LYS A 235 -9.65 19.92 12.69
C LYS A 235 -8.88 19.60 11.42
N ARG A 236 -7.56 19.49 11.53
CA ARG A 236 -6.64 19.30 10.39
C ARG A 236 -6.92 17.94 9.75
N THR A 237 -6.94 17.91 8.43
CA THR A 237 -7.14 16.64 7.69
C THR A 237 -5.88 15.79 7.75
N PHE A 238 -6.01 14.49 7.48
CA PHE A 238 -4.88 13.56 7.41
C PHE A 238 -3.78 14.02 6.44
N LEU A 239 -4.15 14.47 5.24
CA LEU A 239 -3.20 14.96 4.25
C LEU A 239 -2.52 16.28 4.69
N ASP A 240 -3.20 17.15 5.44
CA ASP A 240 -2.59 18.35 6.04
C ASP A 240 -1.55 18.02 7.13
N ARG A 241 -1.64 16.83 7.74
CA ARG A 241 -0.62 16.34 8.68
C ARG A 241 0.60 15.82 7.92
N ILE A 242 0.38 15.13 6.79
CA ILE A 242 1.45 14.60 5.93
C ILE A 242 2.29 15.71 5.30
N ARG A 243 1.65 16.75 4.75
CA ARG A 243 2.34 17.85 4.04
C ARG A 243 3.25 18.70 4.92
N ARG A 244 3.12 18.62 6.24
CA ARG A 244 3.99 19.37 7.14
C ARG A 244 5.35 18.70 7.23
N LYS A 245 6.36 19.37 6.67
CA LYS A 245 7.75 19.16 7.07
C LYS A 245 7.85 19.33 8.58
N THR A 246 8.28 18.28 9.27
CA THR A 246 8.82 18.44 10.62
C THR A 246 9.99 19.42 10.47
N ARG A 247 9.82 20.63 11.00
CA ARG A 247 10.88 21.66 11.04
C ARG A 247 12.05 21.17 11.86
#